data_AF-A0A3N5HIV5-F1
#
_entry.id   AF-A0A3N5HIV5-F1
#
_cell.length_a   1.000
_cell.length_b   1.000
_cell.length_c   1.000
_cell.angle_alpha   90.00
_cell.angle_beta   90.00
_cell.angle_gamma   90.00
#
_symmetry.space_group_name_H-M   'P 1'
#
loop_
_entity.id
_entity.type
_entity.pdbx_description
1 polymer ?
#
loop_
_entity_poly.entity_id
_entity_poly.type
_entity_poly.pdbx_seq_one_letter_code
_entity_poly.pdbx_strand_id
1 'polypeptide(L)'
;MRRSPTAQLLLLGLLAVATAGCRGFEPTVRRSMSADAKCAEEKVQVKALTGGGYQADGCGKNAVYDCSWPEGQARSCTRRGAPPSPSLPGTGW
;
A
#
# COMPACT_ATOMS: atom_id res chain seq x y z
N MET A 1 37.65 27.54 19.07
CA MET A 1 37.27 26.61 17.98
C MET A 1 35.83 26.92 17.58
N ARG A 2 35.63 27.74 16.54
CA ARG A 2 34.31 28.14 16.04
C ARG A 2 33.74 26.99 15.20
N ARG A 3 32.73 26.28 15.73
CA ARG A 3 31.98 25.29 14.95
C ARG A 3 31.09 26.04 13.96
N SER A 4 31.42 25.95 12.67
CA SER A 4 30.65 26.57 11.60
C SER A 4 29.22 25.99 11.55
N PRO A 5 28.17 26.83 11.66
CA PRO A 5 26.77 26.39 11.67
C PRO A 5 26.32 25.81 10.32
N THR A 6 27.09 26.03 9.26
CA THR A 6 26.83 25.51 7.90
C THR A 6 27.00 24.00 7.79
N ALA A 7 27.84 23.37 8.62
CA ALA A 7 28.06 21.93 8.56
C ALA A 7 26.87 21.12 9.11
N GLN A 8 26.09 21.68 10.05
CA GLN A 8 24.93 20.99 10.64
C GLN A 8 23.71 21.01 9.71
N LEU A 9 23.54 22.04 8.88
CA LEU A 9 22.40 22.15 7.96
C LEU A 9 22.47 21.16 6.79
N LEU A 10 23.67 20.73 6.39
CA LEU A 10 23.85 19.77 5.30
C LEU A 10 23.47 18.33 5.68
N LEU A 11 23.60 17.95 6.96
CA LEU A 11 23.24 16.62 7.45
C LEU A 11 21.71 16.43 7.61
N LEU A 12 20.95 17.51 7.84
CA LEU A 12 19.50 17.46 8.00
C LEU A 12 18.72 17.42 6.67
N GLY A 13 19.34 17.80 5.55
CA GLY A 13 18.68 17.80 4.24
C GLY A 13 18.53 16.43 3.58
N LEU A 14 19.28 15.42 4.03
CA LEU A 14 19.38 14.12 3.35
C LEU A 14 18.36 13.06 3.78
N LEU A 15 17.50 13.33 4.78
CA LEU A 15 16.48 12.36 5.23
C LEU A 15 15.09 12.52 4.59
N ALA A 16 14.86 13.49 3.71
CA ALA A 16 13.51 13.85 3.26
C ALA A 16 13.06 13.23 1.91
N VAL A 17 13.76 12.23 1.36
CA VAL A 17 13.40 11.60 0.07
C VAL A 17 13.25 10.09 0.22
N ALA A 18 12.34 9.64 1.07
CA ALA A 18 11.91 8.24 1.16
C ALA A 18 10.41 8.05 0.93
N THR A 19 9.75 9.00 0.26
CA THR A 19 8.37 8.85 -0.22
C THR A 19 8.36 8.77 -1.74
N ALA A 20 9.16 7.85 -2.28
CA ALA A 20 8.87 7.31 -3.61
C ALA A 20 7.54 6.57 -3.51
N GLY A 21 6.45 7.32 -3.69
CA GLY A 21 5.11 6.77 -3.84
C GLY A 21 5.11 5.84 -5.03
N CYS A 22 5.25 4.54 -4.77
CA CYS A 22 5.06 3.51 -5.77
C CYS A 22 3.68 3.71 -6.40
N ARG A 23 3.66 3.97 -7.71
CA ARG A 23 2.43 4.07 -8.54
C ARG A 23 1.72 2.70 -8.70
N GLY A 24 1.80 1.83 -7.69
CA GLY A 24 1.21 0.50 -7.66
C GLY A 24 -0.13 0.45 -6.93
N PHE A 25 -0.65 -0.74 -6.71
CA PHE A 25 -1.86 -0.99 -5.91
C PHE A 25 -1.63 -0.84 -4.39
N GLU A 26 -0.42 -0.46 -3.98
CA GLU A 26 0.01 -0.29 -2.61
C GLU A 26 -0.98 0.48 -1.70
N PRO A 27 -1.49 1.67 -2.07
CA PRO A 27 -2.48 2.37 -1.25
C PRO A 27 -3.81 1.61 -1.13
N THR A 28 -4.25 0.93 -2.19
CA THR A 28 -5.48 0.11 -2.18
C THR A 28 -5.31 -1.10 -1.26
N VAL A 29 -4.16 -1.77 -1.35
CA VAL A 29 -3.80 -2.92 -0.50
C VAL A 29 -3.69 -2.49 0.96
N ARG A 30 -3.05 -1.35 1.22
CA ARG A 30 -2.90 -0.79 2.57
C ARG A 30 -4.24 -0.52 3.23
N ARG A 31 -5.17 0.10 2.50
CA ARG A 31 -6.54 0.37 2.97
C ARG A 31 -7.30 -0.94 3.25
N SER A 32 -7.19 -1.90 2.35
CA SER A 32 -7.83 -3.21 2.50
C SER A 32 -7.32 -3.94 3.74
N MET A 33 -6.00 -3.97 3.93
CA MET A 33 -5.38 -4.58 5.11
C MET A 33 -5.69 -3.82 6.40
N SER A 34 -5.76 -2.49 6.38
CA SER A 34 -6.22 -1.68 7.51
C SER A 34 -7.62 -2.10 7.96
N ALA A 35 -8.55 -2.26 7.02
CA ALA A 35 -9.92 -2.70 7.29
C ALA A 35 -9.99 -4.15 7.81
N ASP A 36 -9.23 -5.07 7.21
CA ASP A 36 -9.19 -6.50 7.56
C ASP A 36 -8.51 -6.72 8.91
N ALA A 37 -7.40 -6.01 9.16
CA ALA A 37 -6.62 -6.14 10.38
C ALA A 37 -7.19 -5.32 11.54
N LYS A 38 -8.08 -4.36 11.26
CA LYS A 38 -8.51 -3.30 12.20
C LYS A 38 -7.30 -2.52 12.73
N CYS A 39 -6.49 -2.06 11.79
CA CYS A 39 -5.16 -1.51 12.02
C CYS A 39 -5.03 -0.15 11.33
N ALA A 40 -4.33 0.81 11.93
CA ALA A 40 -4.08 2.08 11.26
C ALA A 40 -3.27 1.86 9.98
N GLU A 41 -3.64 2.53 8.88
CA GLU A 41 -2.97 2.39 7.58
C GLU A 41 -1.46 2.65 7.66
N GLU A 42 -1.03 3.60 8.51
CA GLU A 42 0.39 3.91 8.77
C GLU A 42 1.19 2.76 9.40
N LYS A 43 0.50 1.82 10.07
CA LYS A 43 1.08 0.61 10.67
C LYS A 43 1.05 -0.59 9.72
N VAL A 44 0.57 -0.40 8.50
CA VAL A 44 0.48 -1.44 7.48
C VAL A 44 1.65 -1.30 6.50
N GLN A 45 2.49 -2.31 6.47
CA GLN A 45 3.56 -2.48 5.48
C GLN A 45 3.01 -3.27 4.29
N VAL A 46 3.35 -2.83 3.08
CA VAL A 46 2.94 -3.52 1.85
C VAL A 46 4.18 -3.86 1.04
N LYS A 47 4.23 -5.08 0.54
CA LYS A 47 5.31 -5.62 -0.28
C LYS A 47 4.73 -6.18 -1.57
N ALA A 48 5.13 -5.63 -2.70
CA ALA A 48 4.79 -6.21 -4.00
C ALA A 48 5.43 -7.60 -4.14
N LEU A 49 4.65 -8.55 -4.64
CA LEU A 49 5.09 -9.90 -5.00
C LEU A 49 5.21 -10.01 -6.52
N THR A 50 6.03 -10.95 -6.99
CA THR A 50 6.12 -11.27 -8.41
C THR A 50 4.77 -11.81 -8.90
N GLY A 51 4.33 -11.38 -10.09
CA GLY A 51 3.06 -11.84 -10.70
C GLY A 51 1.82 -11.02 -10.32
N GLY A 52 1.98 -9.79 -9.79
CA GLY A 52 0.85 -8.87 -9.55
C GLY A 52 0.15 -9.03 -8.19
N GLY A 53 0.65 -9.93 -7.34
CA GLY A 53 0.23 -10.04 -5.95
C GLY A 53 0.90 -9.01 -5.04
N TYR A 54 0.31 -8.76 -3.88
CA TYR A 54 0.83 -7.87 -2.85
C TYR A 54 0.66 -8.53 -1.49
N GLN A 55 1.73 -8.62 -0.72
CA GLN A 55 1.65 -9.00 0.69
C GLN A 55 1.48 -7.74 1.54
N ALA A 56 0.58 -7.77 2.51
CA ALA A 56 0.40 -6.72 3.49
C ALA A 56 0.50 -7.28 4.91
N ASP A 57 1.24 -6.58 5.75
CA ASP A 57 1.51 -6.94 7.13
C ASP A 57 1.17 -5.75 8.02
N GLY A 58 0.34 -5.96 9.04
CA GLY A 58 -0.13 -4.88 9.90
C GLY A 58 -0.74 -5.40 11.19
N CYS A 59 -0.34 -4.80 12.32
CA CYS A 59 -0.88 -5.11 13.65
C CYS A 59 -0.89 -6.61 14.00
N GLY A 60 0.18 -7.33 13.64
CA GLY A 60 0.34 -8.76 13.92
C GLY A 60 -0.43 -9.69 13.00
N LYS A 61 -1.10 -9.15 11.97
CA LYS A 61 -1.78 -9.93 10.93
C LYS A 61 -1.02 -9.78 9.61
N ASN A 62 -1.13 -10.80 8.76
CA ASN A 62 -0.67 -10.75 7.39
C ASN A 62 -1.75 -11.22 6.42
N ALA A 63 -1.69 -10.73 5.19
CA ALA A 63 -2.59 -11.09 4.12
C ALA A 63 -1.91 -10.91 2.77
N VAL A 64 -2.27 -11.75 1.80
CA VAL A 64 -1.87 -11.58 0.41
C VAL A 64 -3.08 -11.12 -0.39
N TYR A 65 -2.90 -10.14 -1.25
CA TYR A 65 -3.91 -9.56 -2.11
C TYR A 65 -3.49 -9.75 -3.57
N ASP A 66 -4.41 -10.19 -4.40
CA ASP A 66 -4.24 -10.23 -5.84
C ASP A 66 -4.96 -8.99 -6.41
N CYS A 67 -4.20 -8.12 -7.07
CA CYS A 67 -4.71 -6.84 -7.56
C CYS A 67 -4.78 -6.84 -9.08
N SER A 68 -5.88 -6.32 -9.62
CA SER A 68 -6.13 -6.24 -11.05
C SER A 68 -6.66 -4.86 -11.44
N TRP A 69 -6.29 -4.43 -12.65
CA TRP A 69 -6.79 -3.19 -13.25
C TRP A 69 -7.25 -3.49 -14.67
N PRO A 70 -8.52 -3.91 -14.84
CA PRO A 70 -9.12 -4.05 -16.15
C PRO A 70 -9.22 -2.68 -16.84
N GLU A 71 -9.01 -2.63 -18.15
CA GLU A 71 -9.23 -1.41 -18.93
C GLU A 71 -10.67 -0.90 -18.73
N GLY A 72 -10.80 0.38 -18.40
CA GLY A 72 -12.10 1.02 -18.14
C GLY A 72 -12.69 0.79 -16.74
N GLN A 73 -12.01 0.09 -15.83
CA GLN A 73 -12.51 -0.16 -14.48
C GLN A 73 -11.62 0.43 -13.37
N ALA A 74 -12.17 0.50 -12.16
CA ALA A 74 -11.44 0.89 -10.96
C ALA A 74 -10.41 -0.19 -10.57
N ARG A 75 -9.30 0.23 -9.96
CA ARG A 75 -8.30 -0.66 -9.39
C ARG A 75 -8.94 -1.49 -8.26
N SER A 76 -8.91 -2.82 -8.39
CA SER A 76 -9.47 -3.74 -7.40
C SER A 76 -8.39 -4.66 -6.86
N CYS A 77 -8.38 -4.85 -5.53
CA CYS A 77 -7.52 -5.81 -4.84
C CYS A 77 -8.39 -6.74 -4.03
N THR A 78 -8.23 -8.04 -4.25
CA THR A 78 -8.99 -9.06 -3.53
C THR A 78 -8.04 -9.86 -2.65
N ARG A 79 -8.40 -10.06 -1.39
CA ARG A 79 -7.61 -10.90 -0.48
C ARG A 79 -7.61 -12.33 -1.00
N ARG A 80 -6.44 -12.93 -1.14
CA ARG A 80 -6.29 -14.32 -1.57
C ARG A 80 -6.99 -15.23 -0.57
N GLY A 81 -7.89 -16.08 -1.07
CA GLY A 81 -8.71 -16.98 -0.24
C GLY A 81 -9.96 -16.34 0.37
N ALA A 82 -10.23 -15.05 0.11
CA ALA A 82 -11.57 -14.53 0.35
C ALA A 82 -12.56 -15.13 -0.67
N PRO A 83 -13.83 -15.36 -0.28
CA PRO A 83 -14.86 -15.71 -1.24
C PRO A 83 -14.92 -14.63 -2.33
N PRO A 84 -15.17 -15.00 -3.60
CA PRO A 84 -15.32 -14.02 -4.67
C PRO A 84 -16.38 -13.02 -4.24
N SER A 85 -16.06 -11.73 -4.32
CA SER A 85 -17.04 -10.68 -4.10
C SER A 85 -18.26 -10.98 -5.00
N PRO A 86 -19.49 -11.00 -4.46
CA PRO A 86 -20.66 -11.17 -5.30
C PRO A 86 -20.63 -10.01 -6.30
N SER A 87 -20.40 -10.33 -7.57
CA SER A 87 -20.60 -9.40 -8.66
C SER A 87 -22.06 -8.96 -8.56
N LEU A 88 -22.29 -7.74 -8.07
CA LEU A 88 -23.62 -7.14 -8.16
C LEU A 88 -23.96 -7.16 -9.66
N PRO A 89 -25.05 -7.84 -10.08
CA PRO A 89 -25.42 -7.90 -11.47
C PRO A 89 -25.53 -6.48 -11.98
N GLY A 90 -24.87 -6.20 -13.10
CA GLY A 90 -24.80 -4.87 -13.68
C GLY A 90 -26.20 -4.29 -13.78
N THR A 91 -26.41 -3.13 -13.15
CA THR A 91 -27.59 -2.33 -13.43
C THR A 91 -27.40 -1.80 -14.84
N GLY A 92 -27.84 -2.61 -15.83
CA GLY A 92 -28.06 -2.14 -17.18
C GLY A 92 -29.07 -1.02 -17.13
N TRP A 93 -28.61 0.17 -17.53
CA TRP A 93 -29.42 1.32 -17.89
C TRP A 93 -28.92 1.81 -19.24
#